data_AF-A0A804NPZ6-F1
#
_entry.id   AF-A0A804NPZ6-F1
#
_cell.length_a   1.000
_cell.length_b   1.000
_cell.length_c   1.000
_cell.angle_alpha   90.00
_cell.angle_beta   90.00
_cell.angle_gamma   90.00
#
_symmetry.space_group_name_H-M   'P 1'
#
loop_
_entity.id
_entity.type
_entity.pdbx_description
1 polymer ?
#
loop_
_entity_poly.entity_id
_entity_poly.type
_entity_poly.pdbx_seq_one_letter_code
_entity_poly.pdbx_strand_id
1 'polypeptide(L)'
;MAACRDIESQRHESQGSLVSSPMRRDATMIGNDGSTNLEKEQVEFDMHIFLLQDPTCLNNLLNSYEDKSVFAMCIFSLALGHGEEPITFVGKTAGKIVPARGPNDFGWDPVFQPDGFEQTYAEMPKSVKNQISHRGKALALVKEHFASASYTVQSDDSA
;
A
#
# COMPACT_ATOMS: atom_id res chain seq x y z
N MET A 1 11.61 -7.01 1.60
CA MET A 1 11.72 -5.66 2.18
C MET A 1 12.75 -4.81 1.43
N ALA A 2 13.89 -5.36 1.00
CA ALA A 2 14.87 -4.64 0.17
C ALA A 2 14.26 -4.16 -1.16
N ALA A 3 13.63 -5.04 -1.94
CA ALA A 3 13.06 -4.69 -3.25
C ALA A 3 12.12 -3.47 -3.23
N CYS A 4 11.17 -3.41 -2.29
CA CYS A 4 10.27 -2.25 -2.19
C CYS A 4 11.00 -0.97 -1.78
N ARG A 5 12.01 -1.05 -0.91
CA ARG A 5 12.83 0.12 -0.56
C ARG A 5 13.66 0.58 -1.75
N ASP A 6 14.19 -0.35 -2.53
CA ASP A 6 15.00 -0.06 -3.72
C ASP A 6 14.15 0.58 -4.82
N ILE A 7 12.91 0.10 -5.04
CA ILE A 7 11.94 0.71 -5.96
C ILE A 7 11.58 2.14 -5.50
N GLU A 8 11.33 2.34 -4.21
CA GLU A 8 11.03 3.69 -3.67
C GLU A 8 12.25 4.62 -3.76
N SER A 9 13.46 4.11 -3.56
CA SER A 9 14.73 4.85 -3.70
C SER A 9 14.96 5.29 -5.16
N GLN A 10 14.83 4.37 -6.12
CA GLN A 10 14.97 4.66 -7.56
C GLN A 10 13.89 5.65 -8.06
N ARG A 11 12.67 5.57 -7.52
CA ARG A 11 11.60 6.54 -7.83
C ARG A 11 11.84 7.91 -7.21
N HIS A 12 12.57 7.98 -6.10
CA HIS A 12 13.01 9.26 -5.51
C HIS A 12 14.06 9.94 -6.39
N GLU A 13 15.06 9.19 -6.88
CA GLU A 13 16.12 9.70 -7.77
C GLU A 13 15.56 10.24 -9.10
N SER A 14 14.60 9.54 -9.72
CA SER A 14 14.07 9.92 -11.03
C SER A 14 13.20 11.19 -11.06
N GLN A 15 12.77 11.72 -9.91
CA GLN A 15 11.93 12.93 -9.83
C GLN A 15 12.66 14.17 -9.29
N GLY A 16 13.99 14.10 -9.15
CA GLY A 16 14.85 15.10 -8.50
C GLY A 16 14.93 16.50 -9.11
N SER A 17 13.97 16.98 -9.92
CA SER A 17 13.99 18.38 -10.40
C SER A 17 12.64 19.13 -10.44
N LEU A 18 11.49 18.52 -10.13
CA LEU A 18 10.19 19.14 -10.46
C LEU A 18 9.10 19.15 -9.37
N VAL A 19 9.37 18.71 -8.13
CA VAL A 19 8.33 18.65 -7.09
C VAL A 19 8.77 19.37 -5.81
N SER A 20 8.25 20.58 -5.61
CA SER A 20 8.40 21.39 -4.38
C SER A 20 7.43 20.99 -3.26
N SER A 21 6.69 19.89 -3.41
CA SER A 21 5.74 19.43 -2.39
C SER A 21 6.40 18.40 -1.48
N PRO A 22 6.48 18.63 -0.15
CA PRO A 22 6.73 17.54 0.76
C PRO A 22 5.54 16.58 0.66
N MET A 23 5.80 15.30 0.42
CA MET A 23 4.84 14.20 0.58
C MET A 23 3.82 13.97 -0.57
N ARG A 24 4.02 12.88 -1.32
CA ARG A 24 3.03 11.78 -1.51
C ARG A 24 3.52 10.74 -2.52
N ARG A 25 3.89 9.56 -2.02
CA ARG A 25 3.87 8.32 -2.80
C ARG A 25 3.22 7.25 -1.93
N ASP A 26 2.13 6.69 -2.42
CA ASP A 26 1.37 5.62 -1.80
C ASP A 26 1.47 4.34 -2.66
N ALA A 27 2.43 3.48 -2.33
CA ALA A 27 2.49 2.15 -2.94
C ALA A 27 1.54 1.22 -2.17
N THR A 28 0.55 0.65 -2.87
CA THR A 28 -0.30 -0.42 -2.32
C THR A 28 0.01 -1.73 -3.03
N MET A 29 0.46 -2.74 -2.30
CA MET A 29 0.84 -4.06 -2.85
C MET A 29 0.08 -5.18 -2.17
N ILE A 30 -0.19 -6.25 -2.91
CA ILE A 30 -0.57 -7.57 -2.39
C ILE A 30 0.60 -8.52 -2.70
N GLY A 31 1.11 -9.26 -1.72
CA GLY A 31 2.18 -10.24 -1.95
C GLY A 31 2.09 -11.44 -1.02
N ASN A 32 2.74 -12.55 -1.37
CA ASN A 32 2.88 -13.74 -0.52
C ASN A 32 4.31 -13.79 0.04
N ASP A 33 4.49 -14.05 1.34
CA ASP A 33 5.82 -14.14 1.97
C ASP A 33 6.67 -15.29 1.40
N GLY A 34 6.05 -16.37 0.90
CA GLY A 34 6.71 -17.53 0.31
C GLY A 34 7.24 -17.32 -1.12
N SER A 35 6.89 -16.22 -1.78
CA SER A 35 7.29 -15.95 -3.16
C SER A 35 8.73 -15.41 -3.26
N THR A 36 9.46 -15.83 -4.27
CA THR A 36 10.80 -15.32 -4.61
C THR A 36 10.74 -13.81 -4.94
N ASN A 37 11.85 -13.08 -4.85
CA ASN A 37 11.84 -11.63 -5.13
C ASN A 37 11.31 -11.30 -6.54
N LEU A 38 11.55 -12.16 -7.53
CA LEU A 38 11.02 -12.01 -8.90
C LEU A 38 9.50 -12.18 -8.95
N GLU A 39 8.96 -13.14 -8.20
CA GLU A 39 7.50 -13.31 -8.10
C GLU A 39 6.86 -12.14 -7.36
N LYS A 40 7.56 -11.54 -6.37
CA LYS A 40 7.11 -10.32 -5.68
C LYS A 40 7.04 -9.11 -6.63
N GLU A 41 8.05 -8.93 -7.47
CA GLU A 41 8.08 -7.88 -8.51
C GLU A 41 7.05 -8.12 -9.61
N GLN A 42 6.86 -9.38 -10.04
CA GLN A 42 5.85 -9.72 -11.04
C GLN A 42 4.44 -9.50 -10.50
N VAL A 43 4.15 -9.90 -9.27
CA VAL A 43 2.85 -9.63 -8.62
C VAL A 43 2.65 -8.13 -8.43
N GLU A 44 3.70 -7.35 -8.12
CA GLU A 44 3.63 -5.88 -8.04
C GLU A 44 3.29 -5.25 -9.40
N PHE A 45 3.93 -5.69 -10.49
CA PHE A 45 3.69 -5.20 -11.85
C PHE A 45 2.29 -5.58 -12.35
N ASP A 46 1.90 -6.84 -12.13
CA ASP A 46 0.59 -7.35 -12.48
C ASP A 46 -0.49 -6.64 -11.66
N MET A 47 -0.30 -6.44 -10.35
CA MET A 47 -1.23 -5.68 -9.51
C MET A 47 -1.40 -4.24 -9.98
N HIS A 48 -0.32 -3.55 -10.35
CA HIS A 48 -0.40 -2.16 -10.82
C HIS A 48 -1.16 -2.05 -12.16
N ILE A 49 -1.06 -3.06 -13.02
CA ILE A 49 -1.82 -3.17 -14.27
C ILE A 49 -3.27 -3.59 -14.01
N PHE A 50 -3.52 -4.57 -13.13
CA PHE A 50 -4.84 -5.16 -12.89
C PHE A 50 -5.75 -4.31 -11.99
N LEU A 51 -5.18 -3.49 -11.11
CA LEU A 51 -5.90 -2.58 -10.22
C LEU A 51 -6.87 -1.63 -10.94
N LEU A 52 -6.68 -1.43 -12.25
CA LEU A 52 -7.47 -0.51 -13.06
C LEU A 52 -8.57 -1.18 -13.90
N GLN A 53 -8.58 -2.51 -14.07
CA GLN A 53 -9.30 -3.10 -15.22
C GLN A 53 -10.36 -4.16 -14.88
N ASP A 54 -10.16 -5.07 -13.92
CA ASP A 54 -11.20 -6.03 -13.48
C ASP A 54 -10.71 -6.85 -12.26
N PRO A 55 -11.41 -6.85 -11.09
CA PRO A 55 -11.02 -7.70 -9.95
C PRO A 55 -11.11 -9.20 -10.24
N THR A 56 -11.94 -9.63 -11.19
CA THR A 56 -12.04 -11.06 -11.53
C THR A 56 -10.77 -11.55 -12.21
N CYS A 57 -10.03 -10.66 -12.87
CA CYS A 57 -8.73 -11.00 -13.45
C CYS A 57 -7.72 -11.35 -12.36
N LEU A 58 -7.73 -10.63 -11.24
CA LEU A 58 -6.87 -10.94 -10.09
C LEU A 58 -7.23 -12.30 -9.47
N ASN A 59 -8.52 -12.62 -9.36
CA ASN A 59 -8.95 -13.95 -8.94
C ASN A 59 -8.41 -15.03 -9.88
N ASN A 60 -8.51 -14.84 -11.20
CA ASN A 60 -8.03 -15.82 -12.17
C ASN A 60 -6.50 -15.99 -12.12
N LEU A 61 -5.77 -14.88 -11.97
CA LEU A 61 -4.31 -14.88 -11.83
C LEU A 61 -3.86 -15.64 -10.59
N LEU A 62 -4.55 -15.41 -9.47
CA LEU A 62 -4.18 -15.99 -8.18
C LEU A 62 -4.82 -17.37 -7.96
N ASN A 63 -5.75 -17.81 -8.83
CA ASN A 63 -6.42 -19.10 -8.69
C ASN A 63 -5.45 -20.29 -8.84
N SER A 64 -4.36 -20.12 -9.60
CA SER A 64 -3.36 -21.16 -9.88
C SER A 64 -2.47 -21.51 -8.69
N TYR A 65 -2.37 -20.64 -7.67
CA TYR A 65 -1.50 -20.86 -6.51
C TYR A 65 -2.22 -21.68 -5.43
N GLU A 66 -1.61 -22.75 -4.91
CA GLU A 66 -2.20 -23.52 -3.81
C GLU A 66 -2.31 -22.67 -2.53
N ASP A 67 -1.25 -21.90 -2.25
CA ASP A 67 -1.24 -20.98 -1.13
C ASP A 67 -1.90 -19.65 -1.50
N LYS A 68 -3.02 -19.37 -0.83
CA LYS A 68 -3.78 -18.12 -0.99
C LYS A 68 -3.36 -17.05 0.00
N SER A 69 -2.40 -17.32 0.89
CA SER A 69 -1.93 -16.36 1.87
C SER A 69 -1.27 -15.17 1.18
N VAL A 70 -1.70 -13.97 1.55
CA VAL A 70 -1.17 -12.72 1.01
C VAL A 70 -1.20 -11.64 2.08
N PHE A 71 -0.45 -10.56 1.89
CA PHE A 71 -0.59 -9.35 2.69
C PHE A 71 -0.88 -8.16 1.79
N ALA A 72 -1.76 -7.27 2.24
CA ALA A 72 -1.85 -5.92 1.71
C ALA A 72 -0.83 -5.02 2.43
N MET A 73 -0.08 -4.21 1.69
CA MET A 73 0.94 -3.30 2.24
C MET A 73 0.75 -1.89 1.71
N CYS A 74 0.84 -0.89 2.57
CA CYS A 74 0.90 0.53 2.21
C CYS A 74 2.20 1.11 2.72
N ILE A 75 2.91 1.87 1.87
CA ILE A 75 4.11 2.61 2.23
C ILE A 75 3.84 4.09 2.05
N PHE A 76 4.12 4.89 3.07
CA PHE A 76 4.25 6.35 2.96
C PHE A 76 5.70 6.74 3.16
N SER A 77 6.19 7.66 2.35
CA SER A 77 7.54 8.22 2.49
C SER A 77 7.46 9.74 2.65
N LEU A 78 8.14 10.27 3.68
CA LEU A 78 8.21 11.69 4.00
C LEU A 78 9.66 12.16 3.91
N ALA A 79 9.97 13.03 2.96
CA ALA A 79 11.22 13.78 2.91
C ALA A 79 10.97 15.18 3.50
N LEU A 80 11.80 15.62 4.46
CA LEU A 80 11.66 16.93 5.10
C LEU A 80 12.42 18.04 4.37
N GLY A 81 13.38 17.67 3.52
CA GLY A 81 14.20 18.60 2.75
C GLY A 81 14.87 17.91 1.57
N HIS A 82 15.44 18.71 0.68
CA HIS A 82 16.20 18.21 -0.46
C HIS A 82 17.47 17.50 0.03
N GLY A 83 17.65 16.23 -0.36
CA GLY A 83 18.82 15.42 0.02
C GLY A 83 18.73 14.76 1.39
N GLU A 84 17.62 14.95 2.13
CA GLU A 84 17.40 14.19 3.36
C GLU A 84 16.86 12.79 3.05
N GLU A 85 17.35 11.79 3.80
CA GLU A 85 16.85 10.42 3.70
C GLU A 85 15.36 10.37 4.08
N PRO A 86 14.48 9.83 3.22
CA PRO A 86 13.05 9.84 3.46
C PRO A 86 12.67 8.93 4.63
N ILE A 87 11.85 9.45 5.54
CA ILE A 87 11.25 8.69 6.63
C ILE A 87 10.13 7.83 6.04
N THR A 88 10.25 6.51 6.18
CA THR A 88 9.34 5.54 5.58
C THR A 88 8.41 4.90 6.63
N PHE A 89 7.11 4.94 6.39
CA PHE A 89 6.07 4.35 7.23
C PHE A 89 5.40 3.20 6.50
N VAL A 90 5.42 2.01 7.09
CA VAL A 90 4.92 0.80 6.46
C VAL A 90 3.76 0.21 7.26
N GLY A 91 2.59 0.15 6.65
CA GLY A 91 1.44 -0.56 7.20
C GLY A 91 1.18 -1.84 6.44
N LYS A 92 0.98 -2.95 7.17
CA LYS A 92 0.72 -4.27 6.59
C LYS A 92 -0.51 -4.92 7.20
N THR A 93 -1.26 -5.65 6.37
CA THR A 93 -2.37 -6.49 6.81
C THR A 93 -2.30 -7.81 6.10
N ALA A 94 -2.04 -8.88 6.86
CA ALA A 94 -2.10 -10.25 6.36
C ALA A 94 -3.56 -10.65 6.09
N GLY A 95 -3.72 -11.60 5.19
CA GLY A 95 -5.01 -12.10 4.74
C GLY A 95 -4.83 -13.21 3.72
N LYS A 96 -5.90 -13.45 2.97
CA LYS A 96 -5.93 -14.45 1.91
C LYS A 96 -6.77 -13.98 0.73
N ILE A 97 -6.44 -14.51 -0.44
CA ILE A 97 -7.26 -14.34 -1.64
C ILE A 97 -8.44 -15.29 -1.60
N VAL A 98 -9.62 -14.77 -1.89
CA VAL A 98 -10.89 -15.50 -1.89
C VAL A 98 -11.70 -15.14 -3.13
N PRO A 99 -12.65 -16.00 -3.56
CA PRO A 99 -13.61 -15.65 -4.59
C PRO A 99 -14.27 -14.30 -4.28
N ALA A 100 -14.48 -13.48 -5.32
CA ALA A 100 -14.93 -12.10 -5.16
C ALA A 100 -16.28 -12.03 -4.40
N ARG A 101 -16.34 -11.23 -3.35
CA ARG A 101 -17.57 -10.93 -2.59
C ARG A 101 -17.67 -9.45 -2.26
N GLY A 102 -18.90 -8.93 -2.19
CA GLY A 102 -19.18 -7.52 -1.89
C GLY A 102 -19.20 -6.61 -3.13
N PRO A 103 -19.47 -5.30 -2.93
CA PRO A 103 -19.52 -4.32 -4.01
C PRO A 103 -18.14 -4.11 -4.66
N ASN A 104 -18.12 -4.04 -5.99
CA ASN A 104 -16.90 -3.79 -6.76
C ASN A 104 -16.64 -2.29 -6.95
N ASP A 105 -16.61 -1.55 -5.85
CA ASP A 105 -16.43 -0.09 -5.90
C ASP A 105 -14.95 0.31 -6.02
N PHE A 106 -14.02 -0.58 -5.62
CA PHE A 106 -12.60 -0.25 -5.52
C PHE A 106 -11.68 -1.47 -5.69
N GLY A 107 -11.07 -1.59 -6.88
CA GLY A 107 -9.93 -2.46 -7.15
C GLY A 107 -10.11 -3.90 -6.66
N TRP A 108 -9.14 -4.39 -5.89
CA TRP A 108 -9.08 -5.77 -5.40
C TRP A 108 -9.82 -6.01 -4.08
N ASP A 109 -10.49 -5.01 -3.50
CA ASP A 109 -11.20 -5.16 -2.23
C ASP A 109 -12.13 -6.39 -2.17
N PRO A 110 -12.85 -6.77 -3.26
CA PRO A 110 -13.72 -7.94 -3.25
C PRO A 110 -13.00 -9.28 -3.10
N VAL A 111 -11.69 -9.36 -3.37
CA VAL A 111 -10.93 -10.62 -3.40
C VAL A 111 -9.98 -10.79 -2.22
N PHE A 112 -9.84 -9.79 -1.36
CA PHE A 112 -8.96 -9.83 -0.21
C PHE A 112 -9.76 -9.98 1.09
N GLN A 113 -9.55 -11.09 1.80
CA GLN A 113 -10.08 -11.33 3.14
C GLN A 113 -8.94 -11.18 4.17
N PRO A 114 -8.96 -10.14 5.03
CA PRO A 114 -7.95 -9.97 6.07
C PRO A 114 -8.06 -11.07 7.14
N ASP A 115 -6.93 -11.42 7.74
CA ASP A 115 -6.88 -12.40 8.82
C ASP A 115 -7.71 -11.96 10.03
N GLY A 116 -8.45 -12.91 10.62
CA GLY A 116 -9.36 -12.67 11.74
C GLY A 116 -10.75 -12.18 11.35
N PHE A 117 -11.04 -12.05 10.05
CA PHE A 117 -12.36 -11.67 9.53
C PHE A 117 -12.85 -12.66 8.48
N GLU A 118 -14.18 -12.84 8.41
CA GLU A 118 -14.83 -13.66 7.36
C GLU A 118 -15.31 -12.84 6.15
N GLN A 119 -15.24 -11.51 6.27
CA GLN A 119 -15.64 -10.57 5.25
C GLN A 119 -14.44 -10.14 4.39
N THR A 120 -14.67 -9.89 3.11
CA THR A 120 -13.68 -9.21 2.25
C THR A 120 -13.63 -7.72 2.60
N TYR A 121 -12.60 -7.00 2.17
CA TYR A 121 -12.57 -5.54 2.33
C TYR A 121 -13.77 -4.84 1.69
N ALA A 122 -14.31 -5.38 0.60
CA ALA A 122 -15.51 -4.82 -0.04
C ALA A 122 -16.77 -5.03 0.82
N GLU A 123 -16.88 -6.15 1.53
CA GLU A 123 -18.02 -6.45 2.41
C GLU A 123 -17.99 -5.67 3.72
N MET A 124 -16.84 -5.12 4.11
CA MET A 124 -16.67 -4.41 5.37
C MET A 124 -17.20 -2.97 5.31
N PRO A 125 -17.85 -2.47 6.38
CA PRO A 125 -18.09 -1.05 6.54
C PRO A 125 -16.78 -0.25 6.49
N LYS A 126 -16.77 0.90 5.80
CA LYS A 126 -15.57 1.75 5.66
C LYS A 126 -14.91 2.10 6.99
N SER A 127 -15.69 2.29 8.06
CA SER A 127 -15.19 2.56 9.41
C SER A 127 -14.36 1.41 9.98
N VAL A 128 -14.77 0.17 9.75
CA VAL A 128 -14.05 -1.04 10.19
C VAL A 128 -12.81 -1.26 9.34
N LYS A 129 -12.95 -1.19 8.01
CA LYS A 129 -11.82 -1.31 7.07
C LYS A 129 -10.71 -0.31 7.40
N ASN A 130 -11.05 0.95 7.67
CA ASN A 130 -10.06 1.98 7.97
C ASN A 130 -9.26 1.71 9.25
N GLN A 131 -9.81 0.99 10.23
CA GLN A 131 -9.10 0.64 11.47
C GLN A 131 -8.08 -0.47 11.26
N ILE A 132 -8.40 -1.45 10.41
CA ILE A 132 -7.55 -2.65 10.23
C ILE A 132 -6.65 -2.57 8.99
N SER A 133 -6.99 -1.73 8.02
CA SER A 133 -6.33 -1.71 6.72
C SER A 133 -4.84 -1.35 6.82
N HIS A 134 -4.08 -1.91 5.90
CA HIS A 134 -2.67 -1.59 5.65
C HIS A 134 -2.45 -0.07 5.52
N ARG A 135 -3.32 0.65 4.81
CA ARG A 135 -3.27 2.12 4.73
C ARG A 135 -3.56 2.79 6.07
N GLY A 136 -4.59 2.36 6.79
CA GLY A 136 -4.91 2.88 8.13
C GLY A 136 -3.76 2.71 9.11
N LYS A 137 -3.11 1.55 9.11
CA LYS A 137 -1.90 1.26 9.90
C LYS A 137 -0.72 2.16 9.52
N ALA A 138 -0.48 2.35 8.23
CA ALA A 138 0.60 3.24 7.77
C ALA A 138 0.33 4.70 8.20
N LEU A 139 -0.92 5.18 8.05
CA LEU A 139 -1.32 6.52 8.50
C LEU A 139 -1.26 6.69 10.03
N ALA A 140 -1.50 5.63 10.81
CA ALA A 140 -1.35 5.68 12.25
C ALA A 140 0.12 5.97 12.64
N LEU A 141 1.08 5.33 11.97
CA LEU A 141 2.51 5.60 12.16
C LEU A 141 2.88 7.02 11.74
N VAL A 142 2.35 7.50 10.61
CA VAL A 142 2.52 8.90 10.19
C VAL A 142 2.00 9.84 11.28
N LYS A 143 0.78 9.62 11.77
CA LYS A 143 0.16 10.45 12.81
C LYS A 143 0.98 10.46 14.11
N GLU A 144 1.49 9.32 14.53
CA GLU A 144 2.36 9.19 15.71
C GLU A 144 3.66 9.96 15.52
N HIS A 145 4.28 9.87 14.34
CA HIS A 145 5.50 10.59 14.00
C HIS A 145 5.32 12.10 14.02
N PHE A 146 4.23 12.62 13.43
CA PHE A 146 3.92 14.04 13.48
C PHE A 146 3.63 14.54 14.90
N ALA A 147 3.00 13.72 15.75
CA ALA A 147 2.73 14.06 17.14
C ALA A 147 4.00 14.09 18.00
N SER A 148 4.98 13.22 17.74
CA SER A 148 6.23 13.17 18.49
C SER A 148 7.25 14.21 18.03
N ALA A 149 7.32 14.48 16.73
CA ALA A 149 8.31 15.37 16.13
C ALA A 149 8.00 16.87 16.30
N SER A 150 6.81 17.24 16.78
CA SER A 150 6.40 18.64 17.00
C SER A 150 6.67 19.56 15.80
N TYR A 151 6.37 19.07 14.59
CA TYR A 151 6.57 19.86 13.37
C TYR A 151 5.81 21.19 13.43
N THR A 152 6.50 22.27 13.10
CA THR A 152 5.85 23.57 12.86
C THR A 152 5.46 23.63 11.39
N VAL A 153 4.17 23.75 11.10
CA VAL A 153 3.70 23.99 9.73
C VAL A 153 4.06 25.43 9.38
N GLN A 154 4.98 25.61 8.43
CA GLN A 154 5.16 26.90 7.80
C GLN A 154 4.05 27.04 6.75
N SER A 155 3.06 27.90 7.00
CA SER A 155 2.22 28.40 5.91
C SER A 155 3.06 29.40 5.12
N ASP A 156 3.25 29.15 3.84
CA ASP A 156 3.75 30.16 2.92
C ASP A 156 2.65 31.21 2.71
N ASP A 157 2.37 32.03 3.72
CA ASP A 157 1.52 33.23 3.61
C ASP A 157 2.32 34.42 3.01
N SER A 158 3.30 34.12 2.15
CA SER A 158 4.21 35.09 1.54
C SER A 158 4.04 35.11 0.02
N ALA A 159 3.31 36.14 -0.44
CA ALA A 159 3.11 36.64 -1.81
C ALA A 159 1.89 36.14 -2.60
#